data_AF-A0A0S8ID25-F1
#
_entry.id   AF-A0A0S8ID25-F1
#
_cell.length_a   1.000
_cell.length_b   1.000
_cell.length_c   1.000
_cell.angle_alpha   90.00
_cell.angle_beta   90.00
_cell.angle_gamma   90.00
#
_symmetry.space_group_name_H-M   'P 1'
#
loop_
_entity.id
_entity.type
_entity.pdbx_description
1 polymer ?
#
loop_
_entity_poly.entity_id
_entity_poly.type
_entity_poly.pdbx_seq_one_letter_code
_entity_poly.pdbx_strand_id
1 'polypeptide(L)' 'MKCRDCHHEYVLAFSCMRRHFCPPCHQKRAVEFGEWLCSQVLRKVPLRHFVFSIPKILRRYFLRACIEGTFVQSVLGQF' A
#
# COMPACT_ATOMS: atom_id res chain seq x y z
N MET A 1 -22.13 -12.24 -9.45
CA MET A 1 -22.91 -11.00 -9.23
C MET A 1 -24.28 -11.27 -9.84
N LYS A 2 -25.38 -11.12 -9.09
CA LYS A 2 -26.73 -11.36 -9.60
C LYS A 2 -27.30 -10.04 -10.09
N CYS A 3 -27.81 -9.98 -11.32
CA CYS A 3 -28.53 -8.80 -11.79
C CYS A 3 -29.91 -8.76 -11.10
N ARG A 4 -30.30 -7.60 -10.56
CA ARG A 4 -31.58 -7.44 -9.84
C ARG A 4 -32.80 -7.46 -10.76
N ASP A 5 -32.62 -7.23 -12.07
CA ASP A 5 -33.73 -7.17 -13.03
C ASP A 5 -33.95 -8.48 -13.80
N CYS A 6 -32.90 -9.29 -14.03
CA CYS A 6 -33.00 -10.50 -14.86
C CYS A 6 -32.59 -11.80 -14.16
N HIS A 7 -32.28 -11.76 -12.86
CA HIS A 7 -31.93 -12.89 -11.97
C HIS A 7 -30.88 -13.89 -12.49
N HIS A 8 -30.21 -13.60 -13.62
CA HIS A 8 -29.20 -14.47 -14.20
C HIS A 8 -27.92 -14.44 -13.36
N GLU A 9 -27.44 -15.63 -13.05
CA GLU A 9 -26.20 -15.85 -12.30
C GLU A 9 -25.04 -16.02 -13.27
N TYR A 10 -24.30 -14.93 -13.51
CA TYR A 10 -23.04 -15.01 -14.24
C TYR A 10 -21.91 -15.42 -13.30
N VAL A 11 -21.38 -16.63 -13.51
CA VAL A 11 -20.14 -17.10 -12.90
C VAL A 11 -18.97 -16.44 -13.63
N LEU A 12 -18.63 -15.21 -13.25
CA LEU A 12 -17.43 -14.55 -13.73
C LEU A 12 -16.21 -15.32 -13.18
N ALA A 13 -15.44 -15.94 -14.08
CA ALA A 13 -14.23 -16.72 -13.77
C ALA A 13 -13.14 -15.91 -13.01
N PHE A 14 -13.30 -14.60 -12.87
CA PHE A 14 -12.39 -13.73 -12.12
C PHE A 14 -13.16 -12.71 -11.26
N SER A 15 -14.08 -13.18 -10.41
CA SER A 15 -14.53 -12.37 -9.28
C SER A 15 -13.32 -12.04 -8.41
N CYS A 16 -12.91 -10.76 -8.40
CA CYS A 16 -11.65 -10.33 -7.77
C CYS A 16 -11.56 -10.72 -6.28
N MET A 17 -12.66 -10.98 -5.55
CA MET A 17 -12.69 -11.46 -4.15
C MET A 17 -11.59 -10.88 -3.23
N ARG A 18 -11.22 -9.60 -3.39
CA ARG A 18 -10.08 -8.96 -2.70
C ARG A 18 -8.68 -9.53 -3.00
N ARG A 19 -8.52 -10.38 -4.02
CA ARG A 19 -7.26 -10.99 -4.47
C ARG A 19 -6.40 -10.08 -5.35
N HIS A 20 -6.80 -8.82 -5.54
CA HIS A 20 -6.06 -7.80 -6.31
C HIS A 20 -5.81 -8.16 -7.80
N PHE A 21 -6.52 -9.15 -8.35
CA PHE A 21 -6.32 -9.63 -9.73
C PHE A 21 -6.93 -8.72 -10.80
N CYS A 22 -8.00 -7.99 -10.46
CA CYS A 22 -8.72 -7.12 -11.39
C CYS A 22 -8.28 -5.66 -11.18
N PRO A 23 -7.63 -5.00 -12.16
CA PRO A 23 -7.15 -3.62 -12.05
C PRO A 23 -8.20 -2.60 -11.60
N PRO A 24 -9.46 -2.56 -12.13
CA PRO A 24 -10.45 -1.58 -11.69
C PRO A 24 -10.96 -1.80 -10.26
N CYS A 25 -11.17 -3.05 -9.84
CA CYS A 25 -11.58 -3.35 -8.45
C CYS A 25 -10.45 -3.07 -7.45
N HIS A 26 -9.21 -3.26 -7.86
CA HIS A 26 -8.04 -2.92 -7.06
C HIS A 26 -7.91 -1.40 -6.89
N GLN A 27 -8.01 -0.65 -7.99
CA GLN A 27 -7.88 0.81 -7.96
C GLN A 27 -8.95 1.46 -7.09
N LYS A 28 -10.22 1.03 -7.19
CA LYS A 28 -11.30 1.54 -6.34
C LYS A 28 -11.00 1.39 -4.85
N ARG A 29 -10.46 0.22 -4.45
CA ARG A 29 -10.09 -0.05 -3.06
C ARG A 29 -8.88 0.74 -2.59
N ALA A 30 -7.91 0.95 -3.47
CA ALA A 30 -6.75 1.77 -3.14
C ALA A 30 -7.18 3.21 -2.82
N VAL A 31 -8.15 3.74 -3.56
CA VAL A 31 -8.75 5.07 -3.30
C VAL A 31 -9.54 5.07 -2.00
N GLU A 32 -10.46 4.11 -1.81
CA GLU A 32 -11.25 3.97 -0.56
C GLU A 32 -10.34 3.84 0.67
N PHE A 33 -9.24 3.08 0.56
CA PHE A 33 -8.25 2.93 1.61
C PHE A 33 -7.51 4.24 1.90
N GLY A 34 -7.14 5.00 0.87
CA GLY A 34 -6.51 6.31 1.02
C GLY A 34 -7.39 7.32 1.77
N GLU A 35 -8.68 7.37 1.42
CA GLU A 35 -9.67 8.22 2.11
C GLU A 35 -9.86 7.83 3.57
N TRP A 36 -9.96 6.53 3.85
CA TRP A 36 -10.04 6.01 5.22
C TRP A 36 -8.78 6.36 6.03
N LEU A 37 -7.60 6.24 5.41
CA LEU A 37 -6.32 6.50 6.07
C LEU A 37 -6.17 7.97 6.44
N CYS A 38 -6.56 8.89 5.54
CA CYS A 38 -6.56 10.33 5.81
C CYS A 38 -7.59 10.76 6.86
N SER A 39 -8.75 10.09 6.93
CA SER A 39 -9.85 10.51 7.83
C SER A 39 -9.77 9.90 9.22
N GLN A 40 -9.34 8.64 9.35
CA GLN A 40 -9.42 7.89 10.61
C GLN A 40 -8.07 7.59 11.26
N VAL A 41 -6.99 7.52 10.48
CA VAL A 41 -5.68 7.05 10.98
C VAL A 41 -4.68 8.19 11.11
N LEU A 42 -4.58 9.04 10.10
CA LEU A 42 -3.62 10.14 10.11
C LEU A 42 -4.11 11.31 10.96
N ARG A 43 -3.29 11.72 11.93
CA ARG A 43 -3.46 12.98 12.65
C ARG A 43 -3.19 14.15 11.70
N LYS A 44 -3.85 15.30 11.91
CA LYS A 44 -3.65 16.57 11.16
C LYS A 44 -2.29 17.21 11.46
N VAL A 45 -1.20 16.50 11.18
CA VAL A 45 0.18 16.93 11.35
C VAL A 45 0.91 16.58 10.04
N PRO A 46 1.82 17.44 9.53
CA PRO A 46 2.59 17.11 8.35
C PRO A 46 3.46 15.86 8.59
N LEU A 47 3.04 14.71 8.08
CA LEU A 47 3.81 13.47 8.11
C LEU A 47 4.56 13.28 6.78
N ARG A 48 5.87 13.15 6.84
CA ARG A 48 6.69 12.75 5.69
C ARG A 48 7.06 11.27 5.84
N HIS A 49 6.34 10.42 5.11
CA HIS A 49 6.62 8.99 5.10
C HIS A 49 7.71 8.68 4.07
N PHE A 50 8.87 8.22 4.53
CA PHE A 50 9.96 7.76 3.65
C PHE A 50 9.90 6.24 3.52
N VAL A 51 9.63 5.76 2.29
CA VAL A 51 9.75 4.33 1.97
C VAL A 51 11.13 4.09 1.37
N PHE A 52 12.01 3.42 2.10
CA PHE A 52 13.27 2.94 1.55
C PHE A 52 13.10 1.51 1.02
N SER A 53 13.14 1.33 -0.30
CA SER A 53 13.20 0.00 -0.89
C SER A 53 14.63 -0.54 -0.75
N ILE A 54 14.89 -1.33 0.28
CA ILE A 54 16.21 -1.95 0.49
C ILE A 54 16.36 -3.15 -0.46
N PRO A 55 17.32 -3.14 -1.41
CA PRO A 55 17.60 -4.27 -2.27
C PRO A 55 17.94 -5.53 -1.47
N LYS A 56 17.54 -6.71 -1.96
CA LYS A 56 17.64 -7.98 -1.22
C LYS A 56 19.08 -8.29 -0.77
N ILE A 57 20.06 -8.00 -1.61
CA ILE A 57 21.50 -8.21 -1.35
C ILE A 57 21.97 -7.32 -0.19
N LEU A 58 21.51 -6.07 -0.17
CA LEU A 58 21.92 -5.09 0.82
C LEU A 58 21.18 -5.24 2.15
N ARG A 59 20.07 -5.97 2.19
CA ARG A 59 19.24 -6.17 3.39
C ARG A 59 20.04 -6.68 4.60
N ARG A 60 21.02 -7.56 4.38
CA ARG A 60 21.86 -8.11 5.47
C ARG A 60 22.74 -7.06 6.13
N TYR A 61 23.16 -6.04 5.38
CA TYR A 61 23.96 -4.92 5.89
C TYR A 61 23.09 -3.87 6.57
N PHE A 62 21.86 -3.65 6.07
CA PHE A 62 20.93 -2.65 6.60
C PHE A 62 20.21 -3.05 7.89
N LEU A 63 20.05 -4.34 8.18
CA LEU A 63 19.38 -4.80 9.40
C LEU A 63 20.11 -4.38 10.70
N ARG A 64 21.43 -4.14 10.64
CA ARG A 64 22.22 -3.67 11.78
C ARG A 64 22.30 -2.14 11.86
N ALA A 65 22.34 -1.47 10.70
CA ALA A 65 22.55 -0.02 10.60
C ALA A 65 21.29 0.83 10.92
N CYS A 66 20.07 0.34 10.64
CA CYS A 66 18.86 1.10 10.97
C CYS A 66 18.56 1.17 12.47
N ILE A 67 19.12 0.28 13.30
CA ILE A 67 18.97 0.31 14.75
C ILE A 67 19.79 1.45 15.36
N GLU A 68 20.92 1.81 14.75
CA GLU A 68 21.84 2.84 15.24
C GLU A 68 21.50 4.26 14.72
N GLY A 69 20.46 4.42 13.89
CA GLY A 69 20.01 5.74 13.39
C GLY A 69 20.98 6.46 12.43
N THR A 70 22.18 5.92 12.24
CA THR A 70 23.28 6.52 11.46
C THR A 70 23.00 6.58 9.96
N PHE A 71 22.23 5.63 9.42
CA PHE A 71 21.94 5.59 7.98
C PHE A 71 20.94 6.66 7.51
N VAL A 72 19.95 7.00 8.35
CA VAL A 72 18.96 8.03 7.99
C VAL A 72 19.61 9.42 7.98
N GLN A 73 20.56 9.68 8.88
CA GLN A 73 21.32 10.93 8.91
C GLN A 73 22.29 11.08 7.74
N SER A 74 22.95 10.00 7.29
CA SER A 74 23.89 10.11 6.16
C SER A 74 23.20 10.33 4.82
N VAL A 75 21.98 9.82 4.64
CA VAL A 75 21.19 9.99 3.41
C VAL A 75 20.37 11.28 3.42
N LEU A 76 19.74 11.64 4.55
CA LEU A 76 18.96 12.89 4.65
C LEU A 76 19.81 14.13 4.96
N GLY A 77 21.06 13.98 5.41
CA GLY A 77 22.00 15.10 5.62
C GLY A 77 22.68 15.58 4.33
N GLN A 78 22.33 15.00 3.18
CA GLN A 78 22.82 15.40 1.86
C GLN A 78 21.75 16.14 1.02
N PHE A 79 20.58 16.43 1.58
CA PHE A 79 19.49 17.19 0.94
C PHE A 79 18.99 18.34 1.80
#